data_AF-A0A562K484-F1
#
_entry.id   AF-A0A562K484-F1
#
_cell.length_a   1.000
_cell.length_b   1.000
_cell.length_c   1.000
_cell.angle_alpha   90.00
_cell.angle_beta   90.00
_cell.angle_gamma   90.00
#
_symmetry.space_group_name_H-M   'P 1'
#
loop_
_entity.id
_entity.type
_entity.pdbx_description
1 polymer ?
#
loop_
_entity_poly.entity_id
_entity_poly.type
_entity_poly.pdbx_seq_one_letter_code
_entity_poly.pdbx_strand_id
1 'polypeptide(L)'
;MRQALERCDLGNLIPKLDTTERWDKELSLGEQERLAFARLLLHKPAWVFLDEATAALDEDSQRRVMALFDDELKQTTVLSIGHRPDLAVYHTRTLQLVHGRDGDRLKLKPPPAPPPPRRWLQRLDDWLLKIGP
;
A
#
# COMPACT_ATOMS: atom_id res chain seq x y z
N MET A 1 -0.80 19.12 10.01
CA MET A 1 0.23 18.31 10.70
C MET A 1 -0.37 17.23 11.59
N ARG A 2 -1.10 17.57 12.68
CA ARG A 2 -1.72 16.58 13.58
C ARG A 2 -2.59 15.54 12.86
N GLN A 3 -3.51 15.99 12.02
CA GLN A 3 -4.36 15.11 11.20
C GLN A 3 -3.56 14.16 10.28
N ALA A 4 -2.42 14.60 9.74
CA ALA A 4 -1.58 13.76 8.90
C ALA A 4 -0.93 12.63 9.72
N LEU A 5 -0.49 12.93 10.95
CA LEU A 5 -0.01 11.91 11.87
C LEU A 5 -1.12 10.93 12.26
N GLU A 6 -2.34 11.40 12.54
CA GLU A 6 -3.48 10.52 12.85
C GLU A 6 -3.84 9.61 11.68
N ARG A 7 -3.81 10.11 10.44
CA ARG A 7 -4.08 9.27 9.27
C ARG A 7 -3.04 8.19 9.04
N CYS A 8 -1.82 8.42 9.48
CA CYS A 8 -0.73 7.46 9.41
C CYS A 8 -0.55 6.65 10.70
N ASP A 9 -1.53 6.68 11.62
CA ASP A 9 -1.49 5.94 12.90
C ASP A 9 -0.27 6.30 13.78
N LEU A 10 0.11 7.59 13.74
CA LEU A 10 1.21 8.19 14.51
C LEU A 10 0.68 9.24 15.51
N GLY A 11 -0.56 9.08 15.98
CA GLY A 11 -1.18 9.99 16.94
C GLY A 11 -0.40 10.12 18.25
N ASN A 12 0.32 9.06 18.64
CA ASN A 12 1.23 9.04 19.78
C ASN A 12 2.37 10.07 19.70
N LEU A 13 2.71 10.57 18.51
CA LEU A 13 3.75 11.59 18.32
C LEU A 13 3.21 13.02 18.49
N ILE A 14 1.89 13.22 18.48
CA ILE A 14 1.27 14.55 18.60
C ILE A 14 1.67 15.31 19.87
N PRO A 15 1.73 14.67 21.06
CA PRO A 15 2.20 15.35 22.27
C PRO A 15 3.70 15.69 22.25
N LYS A 16 4.47 15.12 21.32
CA LYS A 16 5.94 15.25 21.24
C LYS A 16 6.41 16.14 20.08
N LEU A 17 5.51 16.89 19.45
CA LEU A 17 5.81 17.73 18.28
C LEU A 17 6.86 18.83 18.55
N ASP A 18 6.91 19.31 19.80
CA ASP A 18 7.86 20.35 20.23
C ASP A 18 9.10 19.74 20.94
N THR A 19 9.27 18.42 20.86
CA THR A 19 10.38 17.71 21.49
C THR A 19 11.51 17.47 20.48
N THR A 20 12.74 17.69 20.92
CA THR A 20 13.95 17.37 20.15
C THR A 20 14.53 16.05 20.66
N GLU A 21 14.51 15.02 19.82
CA GLU A 21 15.05 13.69 20.12
C GLU A 21 15.78 13.12 18.90
N ARG A 22 16.45 11.99 19.10
CA ARG A 22 16.98 11.16 18.02
C ARG A 22 15.89 10.29 17.40
N TRP A 23 14.98 10.90 16.67
CA TRP A 23 13.82 10.23 16.06
C TRP A 23 14.17 9.07 15.13
N ASP A 24 15.35 9.08 14.51
CA ASP A 24 15.90 7.97 13.72
C ASP A 24 16.12 6.69 14.55
N LYS A 25 16.33 6.83 15.86
CA LYS A 25 16.51 5.74 16.82
C LYS A 25 15.25 5.44 17.63
N GLU A 26 14.46 6.46 17.94
CA GLU A 26 13.25 6.31 18.74
C GLU A 26 12.10 5.67 17.95
N LEU A 27 12.00 5.96 16.66
CA LEU A 27 10.96 5.41 15.81
C LEU A 27 11.38 4.04 15.26
N SER A 28 10.49 3.08 15.36
CA SER A 28 10.60 1.82 14.62
C SER A 28 10.61 2.08 13.10
N LEU A 29 11.16 1.16 12.31
CA LEU A 29 11.20 1.31 10.84
C LEU A 29 9.80 1.52 10.24
N GLY A 30 8.79 0.80 10.72
CA GLY A 30 7.41 0.98 10.28
C GLY A 30 6.80 2.33 10.70
N GLU A 31 7.22 2.93 11.82
CA GLU A 31 6.84 4.31 12.17
C GLU A 31 7.53 5.32 11.26
N GLN A 32 8.79 5.10 10.89
CA GLN A 32 9.53 5.96 9.96
C GLN A 32 8.89 5.94 8.55
N GLU A 33 8.51 4.75 8.06
CA GLU A 33 7.76 4.61 6.80
C GLU A 33 6.42 5.36 6.87
N ARG A 34 5.61 5.13 7.91
CA ARG A 34 4.34 5.85 8.11
C ARG A 34 4.54 7.36 8.23
N LEU A 35 5.64 7.82 8.83
CA LEU A 35 5.96 9.25 8.92
C LEU A 35 6.27 9.83 7.53
N ALA A 36 6.90 9.06 6.63
CA ALA A 36 7.09 9.46 5.25
C ALA A 36 5.74 9.68 4.54
N PHE A 37 4.75 8.81 4.75
CA PHE A 37 3.39 9.01 4.24
C PHE A 37 2.70 10.23 4.85
N ALA A 38 2.88 10.49 6.15
CA ALA A 38 2.36 11.71 6.77
C ALA A 38 2.94 12.97 6.12
N ARG A 39 4.22 12.94 5.67
CA ARG A 39 4.83 14.02 4.88
C ARG A 39 4.19 14.17 3.50
N LEU A 40 3.81 13.06 2.85
CA LEU A 40 3.10 13.12 1.56
C LEU A 40 1.76 13.85 1.69
N LEU A 41 1.00 13.61 2.77
CA LEU A 41 -0.27 14.28 3.04
C LEU A 41 -0.12 15.81 3.20
N LEU A 42 1.03 16.26 3.72
CA LEU A 42 1.34 17.68 3.86
C LEU A 42 1.75 18.30 2.54
N HIS A 43 2.58 17.61 1.75
CA HIS A 43 3.19 18.16 0.55
C HIS A 43 2.32 18.01 -0.72
N LYS A 44 1.53 16.93 -0.81
CA LYS A 44 0.69 16.58 -1.97
C LYS A 44 1.41 16.70 -3.33
N PRO A 45 2.56 16.01 -3.50
CA PRO A 45 3.30 16.08 -4.76
C PRO A 45 2.53 15.46 -5.93
N ALA A 46 2.82 15.92 -7.16
CA ALA A 46 2.25 15.31 -8.37
C ALA A 46 2.79 13.90 -8.65
N TRP A 47 4.00 13.59 -8.16
CA TRP A 47 4.67 12.30 -8.35
C TRP A 47 5.28 11.80 -7.04
N VAL A 48 5.14 10.50 -6.78
CA VAL A 48 5.78 9.81 -5.65
C VAL A 48 6.42 8.51 -6.14
N PHE A 49 7.65 8.29 -5.70
CA PHE A 49 8.40 7.06 -5.92
C PHE A 49 8.57 6.35 -4.58
N LEU A 50 8.06 5.13 -4.49
CA LEU A 50 8.12 4.30 -3.28
C LEU A 50 9.05 3.13 -3.56
N ASP A 51 10.25 3.13 -2.96
CA ASP A 51 11.18 2.02 -3.06
C ASP A 51 11.14 1.22 -1.75
N GLU A 52 10.47 0.07 -1.78
CA GLU A 52 10.24 -0.78 -0.61
C GLU A 52 9.62 -0.08 0.61
N ALA A 53 8.97 1.08 0.40
CA ALA A 53 8.54 2.00 1.46
C ALA A 53 7.38 1.49 2.35
N THR A 54 6.97 0.24 2.19
CA THR A 54 5.97 -0.44 3.03
C THR A 54 6.46 -1.80 3.52
N ALA A 55 7.75 -2.10 3.36
CA ALA A 55 8.32 -3.41 3.67
C ALA A 55 8.28 -3.72 5.17
N ALA A 56 8.35 -2.70 6.03
CA ALA A 56 8.26 -2.86 7.48
C ALA A 56 6.83 -2.79 8.03
N LEU A 57 5.81 -2.63 7.17
CA LEU A 57 4.41 -2.52 7.59
C LEU A 57 3.68 -3.87 7.58
N ASP A 58 2.85 -4.07 8.61
CA ASP A 58 1.81 -5.10 8.57
C ASP A 58 0.76 -4.80 7.49
N GLU A 59 -0.08 -5.79 7.17
CA GLU A 59 -1.08 -5.67 6.10
C GLU A 59 -2.05 -4.50 6.33
N ASP A 60 -2.49 -4.29 7.58
CA ASP A 60 -3.45 -3.25 7.92
C ASP A 60 -2.84 -1.85 7.82
N SER A 61 -1.59 -1.67 8.26
CA SER A 61 -0.87 -0.41 8.14
C SER A 61 -0.56 -0.09 6.69
N GLN A 62 -0.15 -1.09 5.90
CA GLN A 62 0.04 -0.94 4.45
C GLN A 62 -1.28 -0.51 3.79
N ARG A 63 -2.39 -1.20 4.07
CA ARG A 63 -3.71 -0.84 3.53
C ARG A 63 -4.10 0.60 3.88
N ARG A 64 -3.87 1.03 5.14
CA ARG A 64 -4.17 2.39 5.58
C ARG A 64 -3.36 3.45 4.82
N VAL A 65 -2.04 3.27 4.69
CA VAL A 65 -1.21 4.28 4.01
C VAL A 65 -1.41 4.29 2.49
N MET A 66 -1.69 3.14 1.89
CA MET A 66 -1.98 3.07 0.45
C MET A 66 -3.34 3.67 0.10
N ALA A 67 -4.35 3.55 0.98
CA ALA A 67 -5.65 4.19 0.80
C ALA A 67 -5.58 5.73 0.70
N LEU A 68 -4.50 6.35 1.21
CA LEU A 68 -4.30 7.79 1.09
C LEU A 68 -4.25 8.27 -0.37
N PHE A 69 -3.82 7.41 -1.30
CA PHE A 69 -3.81 7.72 -2.74
C PHE A 69 -5.20 7.70 -3.36
N ASP A 70 -6.13 6.95 -2.79
CA ASP A 70 -7.52 6.93 -3.23
C ASP A 70 -8.33 8.08 -2.63
N ASP A 71 -7.90 8.67 -1.51
CA ASP A 71 -8.65 9.67 -0.76
C ASP A 71 -8.04 11.09 -0.85
N GLU A 72 -6.92 11.33 -0.15
CA GLU A 72 -6.31 12.66 -0.02
C GLU A 72 -5.31 13.00 -1.13
N LEU A 73 -4.74 11.99 -1.79
CA LEU A 73 -3.67 12.10 -2.80
C LEU A 73 -4.13 11.65 -4.20
N LYS A 74 -5.43 11.80 -4.51
CA LYS A 74 -6.05 11.41 -5.81
C LYS A 74 -5.37 11.97 -7.06
N GLN A 75 -4.64 13.09 -6.94
CA GLN A 75 -3.94 13.74 -8.05
C GLN A 75 -2.45 13.37 -8.12
N THR A 76 -1.98 12.54 -7.19
CA THR A 76 -0.60 12.08 -7.13
C THR A 76 -0.45 10.82 -7.96
N THR A 77 0.50 10.83 -8.89
CA THR A 77 0.92 9.61 -9.59
C THR A 77 1.95 8.86 -8.75
N VAL A 78 1.71 7.58 -8.53
CA VAL A 78 2.58 6.72 -7.72
C VAL A 78 3.27 5.66 -8.58
N LEU A 79 4.59 5.56 -8.42
CA LEU A 79 5.40 4.43 -8.86
C LEU A 79 5.95 3.74 -7.61
N SER A 80 5.60 2.47 -7.41
CA SER A 80 6.13 1.68 -6.30
C SER A 80 6.98 0.52 -6.81
N ILE A 81 7.97 0.17 -6.01
CA ILE A 81 8.83 -1.00 -6.15
C ILE A 81 8.64 -1.80 -4.87
N GLY A 82 8.33 -3.08 -5.01
CA GLY A 82 8.14 -3.96 -3.86
C GLY A 82 8.10 -5.42 -4.26
N HIS A 83 8.35 -6.28 -3.28
CA HIS A 83 8.39 -7.72 -3.46
C HIS A 83 7.05 -8.41 -3.19
N ARG A 84 6.12 -7.72 -2.51
CA ARG A 84 4.85 -8.32 -2.09
C ARG A 84 3.79 -8.19 -3.19
N PRO A 85 3.15 -9.29 -3.62
CA PRO A 85 2.15 -9.27 -4.69
C PRO A 85 0.84 -8.55 -4.30
N ASP A 86 0.58 -8.39 -3.00
CA ASP A 86 -0.58 -7.67 -2.46
C ASP A 86 -0.55 -6.17 -2.75
N LEU A 87 0.62 -5.58 -3.03
CA LEU A 87 0.71 -4.18 -3.48
C LEU A 87 0.03 -3.94 -4.83
N ALA A 88 -0.02 -4.96 -5.69
CA ALA A 88 -0.55 -4.82 -7.05
C ALA A 88 -2.02 -4.36 -7.10
N VAL A 89 -2.79 -4.57 -6.03
CA VAL A 89 -4.20 -4.17 -5.95
C VAL A 89 -4.38 -2.65 -5.87
N TYR A 90 -3.34 -1.90 -5.46
CA TYR A 90 -3.35 -0.44 -5.35
C TYR A 90 -2.86 0.27 -6.63
N HIS A 91 -2.52 -0.49 -7.68
CA HIS A 91 -1.97 0.08 -8.91
C HIS A 91 -2.85 -0.27 -10.12
N THR A 92 -2.97 0.69 -11.04
CA THR A 92 -3.64 0.47 -12.33
C THR A 92 -2.81 -0.37 -13.30
N ARG A 93 -1.49 -0.43 -13.10
CA ARG A 93 -0.54 -1.18 -13.92
C ARG A 93 0.53 -1.79 -13.04
N THR A 94 0.90 -3.03 -13.33
CA THR A 94 1.95 -3.76 -12.61
C THR A 94 2.94 -4.31 -13.61
N LEU A 95 4.22 -3.97 -13.44
CA LEU A 95 5.33 -4.55 -14.19
C LEU A 95 6.04 -5.57 -13.31
N GLN A 96 6.29 -6.77 -13.84
CA GLN A 96 7.09 -7.80 -13.19
C GLN A 96 8.45 -7.88 -13.86
N LEU A 97 9.52 -7.72 -13.08
CA LEU A 97 10.86 -8.04 -13.52
C LEU A 97 11.02 -9.57 -13.59
N VAL A 98 11.35 -10.08 -14.77
CA VAL A 98 11.55 -11.51 -15.05
C VAL A 98 12.99 -11.71 -15.49
N HIS A 99 13.73 -12.47 -14.69
CA HIS A 99 15.11 -12.83 -14.99
C HIS A 99 15.16 -13.90 -16.08
N GLY A 100 16.08 -13.76 -17.04
CA GLY A 100 16.23 -14.64 -18.18
C GLY A 100 17.69 -14.90 -18.54
N ARG A 101 17.95 -15.99 -19.27
CA ARG A 101 19.31 -16.33 -19.74
C ARG A 101 19.91 -15.25 -20.65
N ASP A 102 19.07 -14.54 -21.39
CA ASP A 102 19.47 -13.46 -22.31
C ASP A 102 19.32 -12.06 -21.70
N GLY A 103 19.17 -11.98 -20.37
CA GLY A 103 18.95 -10.74 -19.62
C GLY A 103 17.55 -10.61 -19.01
N ASP A 104 17.42 -9.60 -18.14
CA ASP A 104 16.20 -9.32 -17.40
C ASP A 104 15.23 -8.49 -18.24
N ARG A 105 13.94 -8.75 -18.08
CA ARG A 105 12.87 -8.07 -18.82
C ARG A 105 11.70 -7.72 -17.93
N LEU A 106 11.10 -6.56 -18.18
CA LEU A 106 9.84 -6.17 -17.58
C LEU A 106 8.68 -6.77 -18.38
N LYS A 107 7.82 -7.52 -17.71
CA LYS A 107 6.56 -8.03 -18.28
C LYS A 107 5.38 -7.32 -17.63
N LEU A 108 4.47 -6.80 -18.44
CA LEU A 108 3.21 -6.27 -17.93
C LEU A 108 2.36 -7.41 -17.37
N LYS A 109 1.97 -7.31 -16.10
CA LYS A 109 0.98 -8.21 -15.51
C LYS A 109 -0.42 -7.70 -15.87
N PRO A 110 -1.35 -8.62 -16.22
CA PRO A 110 -2.75 -8.25 -16.30
C PRO A 110 -3.22 -7.75 -14.91
N PRO A 111 -4.15 -6.78 -14.86
CA PRO A 111 -4.75 -6.37 -13.60
C PRO A 111 -5.38 -7.58 -12.92
N PRO A 112 -5.44 -7.62 -11.57
CA PRO A 112 -6.15 -8.68 -10.88
C PRO A 112 -7.58 -8.77 -11.40
N ALA A 113 -8.05 -9.99 -11.67
CA ALA A 113 -9.41 -10.20 -12.16
C ALA A 113 -10.40 -9.58 -11.16
N PRO A 114 -11.46 -8.89 -11.64
CA PRO A 114 -12.50 -8.41 -10.74
C PRO A 114 -13.05 -9.60 -9.94
N PRO A 115 -13.41 -9.41 -8.66
CA PRO A 115 -14.03 -10.48 -7.89
C PRO A 115 -15.27 -11.00 -8.65
N PRO A 116 -15.52 -12.32 -8.65
CA PRO A 116 -16.69 -12.86 -9.34
C PRO A 116 -17.94 -12.15 -8.81
N PRO A 117 -18.91 -11.83 -9.69
CA PRO A 117 -20.13 -11.15 -9.24
C PRO A 117 -20.78 -11.98 -8.13
N ARG A 118 -21.27 -11.34 -7.04
CA ARG A 118 -21.84 -12.05 -5.86
C ARG A 118 -22.84 -13.17 -6.21
N ARG A 119 -23.54 -13.02 -7.33
CA ARG A 119 -24.47 -14.01 -7.89
C ARG A 119 -23.82 -15.36 -8.26
N TRP A 120 -22.52 -15.39 -8.54
CA TRP A 120 -21.76 -16.60 -8.86
C TRP A 120 -21.35 -17.36 -7.61
N LEU A 121 -21.04 -16.65 -6.52
CA LEU A 121 -20.76 -17.25 -5.22
C LEU A 121 -22.02 -17.92 -4.66
N GLN A 122 -23.18 -17.25 -4.73
CA GLN A 122 -24.47 -17.86 -4.37
C GLN A 122 -24.77 -19.12 -5.17
N ARG A 123 -24.51 -19.11 -6.49
CA ARG A 123 -24.69 -20.30 -7.34
C ARG A 123 -23.70 -21.41 -7.04
N LEU A 124 -22.49 -21.09 -6.57
CA LEU A 124 -21.48 -22.05 -6.15
C LEU A 124 -21.86 -22.68 -4.80
N ASP A 125 -22.36 -21.89 -3.85
CA ASP A 125 -22.90 -22.39 -2.59
C ASP A 125 -24.12 -23.30 -2.84
N ASP A 126 -25.06 -22.87 -3.70
CA ASP A 126 -26.22 -23.65 -4.12
C ASP A 126 -25.83 -24.95 -4.86
N TRP A 127 -24.71 -24.95 -5.58
CA TRP A 127 -24.19 -26.11 -6.29
C TRP A 127 -23.42 -27.06 -5.35
N LEU A 128 -22.61 -26.54 -4.44
CA LEU A 128 -21.91 -27.32 -3.41
C LEU A 128 -22.90 -27.98 -2.44
N LEU A 129 -24.03 -27.32 -2.12
CA LEU A 129 -25.14 -27.90 -1.35
C LEU A 129 -25.87 -29.02 -2.11
N LYS A 130 -25.85 -29.01 -3.44
CA LYS A 130 -26.46 -30.04 -4.29
C LYS A 130 -25.54 -31.22 -4.58
N ILE A 131 -24.25 -31.11 -4.25
CA ILE A 131 -23.23 -32.15 -4.49
C ILE A 131 -22.52 -32.50 -3.16
N GLY A 132 -23.22 -32.37 -2.03
CA GLY A 132 -22.83 -33.08 -0.80
C GLY A 132 -22.82 -34.60 -1.04
N PRO A 133 -21.99 -35.34 -0.29
CA PRO A 133 -21.37 -36.62 -0.69
C PRO A 133 -22.33 -37.74 -1.10
#